data_AF-A0A961GHG5-F1
#
_entry.id   AF-A0A961GHG5-F1
#
_cell.length_a   1.000
_cell.length_b   1.000
_cell.length_c   1.000
_cell.angle_alpha   90.00
_cell.angle_beta   90.00
_cell.angle_gamma   90.00
#
_symmetry.space_group_name_H-M   'P 1'
#
loop_
_entity.id
_entity.type
_entity.pdbx_description
1 polymer ?
#
loop_
_entity_poly.entity_id
_entity_poly.type
_entity_poly.pdbx_seq_one_letter_code
_entity_poly.pdbx_strand_id
1 'polypeptide(L)'
;TAFAVTYTGARPIFIDVEEQSWGLDPILLETVLAERSRQGFRVAAIIPVDLLGRPADYDRILPVAAKHGVPVLVDAAESLGATHHDRPAGTMGRAGVYSFNGNKIMTTSGGGMLVSDDGELVEKARFWSTQSREPFPWYEHEEIGYNYRLSNILAALGRAQLARLPEMIERRRQIRRMYTEMLSGLEGVVVTPDPPWGTGNSWLTTVT
;
A
#
# COMPACT_ATOMS: atom_id res chain seq x y z
N THR A 1 -8.39 -1.55 -2.74
CA THR A 1 -8.10 -0.39 -3.60
C THR A 1 -9.32 0.16 -4.34
N ALA A 2 -9.86 -0.51 -5.37
CA ALA A 2 -10.88 0.09 -6.27
C ALA A 2 -12.17 0.56 -5.56
N PHE A 3 -12.71 -0.19 -4.59
CA PHE A 3 -13.90 0.24 -3.84
C PHE A 3 -13.69 1.54 -3.08
N ALA A 4 -12.48 1.80 -2.53
CA ALA A 4 -12.19 3.05 -1.85
C ALA A 4 -12.29 4.25 -2.82
N VAL A 5 -11.86 4.08 -4.08
CA VAL A 5 -12.02 5.09 -5.13
C VAL A 5 -13.50 5.31 -5.45
N THR A 6 -14.28 4.23 -5.58
CA THR A 6 -15.72 4.33 -5.85
C THR A 6 -16.47 5.05 -4.73
N TYR A 7 -16.10 4.84 -3.46
CA TYR A 7 -16.73 5.51 -2.32
C TYR A 7 -16.58 7.04 -2.34
N THR A 8 -15.58 7.58 -3.04
CA THR A 8 -15.42 9.03 -3.21
C THR A 8 -16.20 9.59 -4.41
N GLY A 9 -16.94 8.75 -5.14
CA GLY A 9 -17.58 9.11 -6.42
C GLY A 9 -16.60 9.21 -7.60
N ALA A 10 -15.32 8.87 -7.41
CA ALA A 10 -14.35 8.83 -8.49
C ALA A 10 -14.50 7.53 -9.31
N ARG A 11 -14.01 7.56 -10.56
CA ARG A 11 -14.04 6.41 -11.46
C ARG A 11 -12.69 5.70 -11.50
N PRO A 12 -12.58 4.43 -11.05
CA PRO A 12 -11.36 3.66 -11.21
C PRO A 12 -10.98 3.49 -12.69
N ILE A 13 -9.69 3.62 -12.98
CA ILE A 13 -9.10 3.26 -14.28
C ILE A 13 -8.12 2.13 -13.98
N PHE A 14 -8.40 0.94 -14.51
CA PHE A 14 -7.52 -0.22 -14.35
C PHE A 14 -6.40 -0.18 -15.38
N ILE A 15 -5.20 -0.50 -14.92
CA ILE A 15 -3.99 -0.64 -15.70
C ILE A 15 -3.40 -2.00 -15.32
N ASP A 16 -2.89 -2.72 -16.32
CA ASP A 16 -2.34 -4.05 -16.10
C ASP A 16 -1.05 -4.01 -15.28
N VAL A 17 -0.59 -5.19 -14.86
CA VAL A 17 0.60 -5.38 -14.04
C VAL A 17 1.80 -5.78 -14.88
N GLU A 18 3.00 -5.46 -14.38
CA GLU A 18 4.25 -5.94 -14.96
C GLU A 18 4.67 -7.30 -14.37
N GLU A 19 5.53 -8.05 -15.07
CA GLU A 19 5.83 -9.45 -14.74
C GLU A 19 6.75 -9.65 -13.53
N GLN A 20 7.60 -8.68 -13.19
CA GLN A 20 8.65 -8.85 -12.17
C GLN A 20 8.05 -8.81 -10.77
N SER A 21 7.29 -7.77 -10.41
CA SER A 21 6.67 -7.60 -9.09
C SER A 21 5.17 -7.88 -9.06
N TRP A 22 4.51 -7.95 -10.22
CA TRP A 22 3.04 -7.96 -10.35
C TRP A 22 2.41 -6.68 -9.81
N GLY A 23 3.20 -5.59 -9.78
CA GLY A 23 2.77 -4.24 -9.48
C GLY A 23 2.31 -3.52 -10.76
N LEU A 24 1.87 -2.27 -10.59
CA LEU A 24 1.43 -1.42 -11.68
C LEU A 24 2.50 -1.30 -12.79
N ASP A 25 2.14 -1.61 -14.04
CA ASP A 25 3.06 -1.50 -15.16
C ASP A 25 3.36 -0.01 -15.48
N PRO A 26 4.64 0.44 -15.38
CA PRO A 26 5.00 1.83 -15.63
C PRO A 26 4.90 2.25 -17.11
N ILE A 27 5.05 1.32 -18.06
CA ILE A 27 4.91 1.57 -19.51
C ILE A 27 3.44 1.81 -19.85
N LEU A 28 2.55 0.95 -19.35
CA LEU A 28 1.12 1.13 -19.54
C LEU A 28 0.61 2.36 -18.79
N LEU A 29 1.14 2.66 -17.60
CA LEU A 29 0.85 3.88 -16.87
C LEU A 29 1.11 5.14 -17.70
N GLU A 30 2.31 5.27 -18.29
CA GLU A 30 2.64 6.43 -19.12
C GLU A 30 1.71 6.55 -20.32
N THR A 31 1.43 5.42 -20.98
CA THR A 31 0.53 5.37 -22.13
C THR A 31 -0.87 5.87 -21.77
N VAL A 32 -1.43 5.35 -20.67
CA VAL A 32 -2.77 5.72 -20.20
C VAL A 32 -2.83 7.19 -19.77
N LEU A 33 -1.85 7.69 -19.02
CA LEU A 33 -1.82 9.10 -18.61
C LEU A 33 -1.75 10.04 -19.82
N ALA A 34 -0.91 9.72 -20.82
CA ALA A 34 -0.79 10.50 -22.05
C ALA A 34 -2.08 10.48 -22.89
N GLU A 35 -2.77 9.35 -22.98
CA GLU A 35 -4.06 9.25 -23.67
C GLU A 35 -5.15 10.06 -22.95
N ARG A 36 -5.28 9.90 -21.63
CA ARG A 36 -6.28 10.63 -20.84
C ARG A 36 -6.07 12.13 -20.90
N SER A 37 -4.82 12.59 -20.81
CA SER A 37 -4.48 14.01 -20.95
C SER A 37 -4.90 14.56 -22.32
N ARG A 38 -4.67 13.82 -23.42
CA ARG A 38 -5.10 14.23 -24.77
C ARG A 38 -6.61 14.31 -24.93
N GLN A 39 -7.35 13.48 -24.20
CA GLN A 39 -8.81 13.50 -24.13
C GLN A 39 -9.36 14.59 -23.19
N GLY A 40 -8.50 15.40 -22.57
CA GLY A 40 -8.90 16.45 -21.62
C GLY A 40 -9.29 15.92 -20.24
N PHE A 41 -9.04 14.64 -19.95
CA PHE A 41 -9.29 14.07 -18.62
C PHE A 41 -8.09 14.30 -17.70
N ARG A 42 -8.36 14.84 -16.51
CA ARG A 42 -7.38 14.95 -15.43
C ARG A 42 -7.46 13.72 -14.53
N VAL A 43 -6.37 12.98 -14.43
CA VAL A 43 -6.25 11.87 -13.46
C VAL A 43 -5.94 12.47 -12.09
N ALA A 44 -6.73 12.11 -11.08
CA ALA A 44 -6.65 12.70 -9.74
C ALA A 44 -5.55 12.09 -8.87
N ALA A 45 -5.31 10.78 -9.01
CA ALA A 45 -4.28 10.05 -8.28
C ALA A 45 -3.91 8.76 -9.03
N ILE A 46 -2.71 8.26 -8.77
CA ILE A 46 -2.24 6.92 -9.15
C ILE A 46 -2.16 6.10 -7.86
N ILE A 47 -2.65 4.86 -7.88
CA ILE A 47 -2.71 4.01 -6.69
C ILE A 47 -2.02 2.66 -6.96
N PRO A 48 -0.68 2.59 -6.93
CA PRO A 48 0.04 1.33 -7.01
C PRO A 48 -0.26 0.49 -5.77
N VAL A 49 -0.33 -0.83 -5.95
CA VAL A 49 -0.49 -1.79 -4.87
C VAL A 49 0.82 -2.54 -4.70
N ASP A 50 1.37 -2.53 -3.48
CA ASP A 50 2.53 -3.35 -3.12
C ASP A 50 2.08 -4.80 -2.85
N LEU A 51 1.72 -5.49 -3.94
CA LEU A 51 1.01 -6.75 -3.92
C LEU A 51 1.86 -7.88 -3.30
N LEU A 52 1.22 -8.73 -2.51
CA LEU A 52 1.82 -9.90 -1.84
C LEU A 52 3.01 -9.56 -0.95
N GLY A 53 3.08 -8.31 -0.52
CA GLY A 53 4.17 -7.79 0.30
C GLY A 53 5.46 -7.51 -0.45
N ARG A 54 5.35 -7.27 -1.76
CA ARG A 54 6.45 -6.90 -2.66
C ARG A 54 6.18 -5.47 -3.16
N PRO A 55 7.16 -4.55 -3.09
CA PRO A 55 6.96 -3.19 -3.56
C PRO A 55 6.88 -3.13 -5.09
N ALA A 56 6.02 -2.27 -5.64
CA ALA A 56 6.02 -1.94 -7.06
C ALA A 56 7.31 -1.19 -7.48
N ASP A 57 7.54 -1.03 -8.80
CA ASP A 57 8.70 -0.32 -9.35
C ASP A 57 8.54 1.21 -9.23
N TYR A 58 8.88 1.77 -8.06
CA TYR A 58 8.72 3.20 -7.81
C TYR A 58 9.79 4.04 -8.52
N ASP A 59 10.93 3.46 -8.87
CA ASP A 59 11.96 4.12 -9.69
C ASP A 59 11.41 4.51 -11.06
N ARG A 60 10.47 3.71 -11.61
CA ARG A 60 9.81 4.02 -12.89
C ARG A 60 8.45 4.70 -12.73
N ILE A 61 7.66 4.35 -11.70
CA ILE A 61 6.33 4.92 -11.50
C ILE A 61 6.41 6.42 -11.12
N LEU A 62 7.31 6.80 -10.20
CA LEU A 62 7.35 8.17 -9.67
C LEU A 62 7.73 9.21 -10.75
N PRO A 63 8.74 8.99 -11.62
CA PRO A 63 9.03 9.93 -12.70
C PRO A 63 7.87 10.11 -13.68
N VAL A 64 7.16 9.03 -14.03
CA VAL A 64 5.97 9.10 -14.89
C VAL A 64 4.87 9.92 -14.22
N ALA A 65 4.59 9.66 -12.95
CA ALA A 65 3.60 10.40 -12.17
C ALA A 65 3.94 11.90 -12.10
N ALA A 66 5.20 12.23 -11.82
CA ALA A 66 5.70 13.61 -11.76
C ALA A 66 5.59 14.34 -13.10
N LYS A 67 5.95 13.69 -14.22
CA LYS A 67 5.81 14.24 -15.58
C LYS A 67 4.37 14.69 -15.89
N HIS A 68 3.38 13.98 -15.35
CA HIS A 68 1.97 14.29 -15.54
C HIS A 68 1.34 15.09 -14.39
N GLY A 69 2.11 15.42 -13.34
CA GLY A 69 1.61 16.17 -12.17
C GLY A 69 0.53 15.42 -11.38
N VAL A 70 0.56 14.08 -11.38
CA VAL A 70 -0.43 13.23 -10.70
C VAL A 70 0.17 12.66 -9.41
N PRO A 71 -0.47 12.85 -8.24
CA PRO A 71 0.05 12.31 -6.98
C PRO A 71 -0.07 10.78 -6.92
N VAL A 72 0.86 10.15 -6.23
CA VAL A 72 0.86 8.71 -5.95
C VAL A 72 0.39 8.45 -4.53
N LEU A 73 -0.62 7.59 -4.36
CA LEU A 73 -1.08 7.06 -3.08
C LEU A 73 -0.75 5.56 -3.05
N VAL A 74 0.09 5.11 -2.14
CA VAL A 74 0.52 3.71 -2.10
C VAL A 74 -0.47 2.86 -1.30
N ASP A 75 -1.02 1.82 -1.92
CA ASP A 75 -1.72 0.75 -1.20
C ASP A 75 -0.68 -0.27 -0.71
N ALA A 76 -0.23 -0.08 0.53
CA ALA A 76 0.76 -0.89 1.21
C ALA A 76 0.12 -1.90 2.17
N ALA A 77 -1.16 -2.25 1.95
CA ALA A 77 -1.92 -3.13 2.84
C ALA A 77 -1.26 -4.49 3.07
N GLU A 78 -0.33 -4.89 2.21
CA GLU A 78 0.31 -6.21 2.17
C GLU A 78 1.82 -6.13 2.45
N SER A 79 2.41 -4.94 2.45
CA SER A 79 3.86 -4.72 2.39
C SER A 79 4.48 -4.13 3.65
N LEU A 80 3.78 -4.11 4.78
CA LEU A 80 4.37 -3.67 6.04
C LEU A 80 5.64 -4.49 6.35
N GLY A 81 6.76 -3.79 6.54
CA GLY A 81 8.09 -4.39 6.79
C GLY A 81 8.85 -4.83 5.53
N ALA A 82 8.28 -4.65 4.33
CA ALA A 82 9.02 -4.73 3.08
C ALA A 82 9.78 -3.41 2.85
N THR A 83 10.67 -3.42 1.85
CA THR A 83 11.55 -2.29 1.53
C THR A 83 11.67 -2.10 0.03
N HIS A 84 11.66 -0.85 -0.42
CA HIS A 84 12.10 -0.45 -1.76
C HIS A 84 13.42 0.31 -1.59
N HIS A 85 14.51 -0.24 -2.09
CA HIS A 85 15.88 0.10 -1.68
C HIS A 85 15.98 0.11 -0.15
N ASP A 86 16.51 1.16 0.44
CA ASP A 86 16.60 1.34 1.90
C ASP A 86 15.35 1.98 2.51
N ARG A 87 14.30 2.25 1.72
CA ARG A 87 13.08 2.91 2.20
C ARG A 87 12.00 1.89 2.56
N PRO A 88 11.28 2.07 3.68
CA PRO A 88 10.14 1.22 4.00
C PRO A 88 9.06 1.27 2.91
N ALA A 89 8.52 0.11 2.53
CA ALA A 89 7.43 0.04 1.57
C ALA A 89 6.20 0.81 2.09
N GLY A 90 5.42 1.43 1.19
CA GLY A 90 4.38 2.39 1.53
C GLY A 90 4.82 3.85 1.68
N THR A 91 6.13 4.16 1.66
CA THR A 91 6.62 5.55 1.87
C THR A 91 7.02 6.28 0.58
N MET A 92 6.83 5.67 -0.59
CA MET A 92 7.34 6.18 -1.88
C MET A 92 6.44 7.26 -2.49
N GLY A 93 5.15 7.24 -2.18
CA GLY A 93 4.17 8.21 -2.68
C GLY A 93 3.94 9.40 -1.75
N ARG A 94 2.93 10.22 -2.07
CA ARG A 94 2.47 11.30 -1.20
C ARG A 94 1.90 10.78 0.11
N ALA A 95 1.27 9.61 0.10
CA ALA A 95 0.83 8.90 1.29
C ALA A 95 0.86 7.39 1.04
N GLY A 96 0.92 6.62 2.11
CA GLY A 96 0.79 5.17 2.11
C GLY A 96 -0.31 4.70 3.05
N VAL A 97 -0.95 3.59 2.72
CA VAL A 97 -2.01 2.99 3.54
C VAL A 97 -1.67 1.53 3.87
N TYR A 98 -1.68 1.19 5.16
CA TYR A 98 -1.52 -0.17 5.65
C TYR A 98 -2.84 -0.73 6.17
N SER A 99 -2.96 -2.06 6.18
CA SER A 99 -4.07 -2.79 6.77
C SER A 99 -3.58 -3.64 7.93
N PHE A 100 -4.39 -3.71 8.98
CA PHE A 100 -4.16 -4.57 10.14
C PHE A 100 -5.29 -5.60 10.31
N ASN A 101 -5.91 -6.02 9.20
CA ASN A 101 -6.88 -7.10 9.19
C ASN A 101 -6.25 -8.42 9.69
N GLY A 102 -7.09 -9.37 10.12
CA GLY A 102 -6.67 -10.65 10.73
C GLY A 102 -5.65 -11.46 9.91
N ASN A 103 -5.68 -11.35 8.58
CA ASN A 103 -4.81 -12.12 7.69
C ASN A 103 -3.50 -11.42 7.33
N LYS A 104 -3.28 -10.17 7.76
CA LYS A 104 -2.07 -9.40 7.43
C LYS A 104 -0.87 -9.86 8.24
N ILE A 105 0.36 -9.51 7.79
CA ILE A 105 1.59 -9.94 8.46
C ILE A 105 1.62 -9.55 9.94
N MET A 106 1.03 -8.40 10.26
CA MET A 106 0.68 -7.93 11.58
C MET A 106 -0.80 -7.64 11.61
N THR A 107 -1.45 -7.94 12.74
CA THR A 107 -2.88 -7.68 12.89
C THR A 107 -3.21 -6.93 14.17
N THR A 108 -4.30 -6.16 14.11
CA THR A 108 -4.99 -5.61 15.27
C THR A 108 -6.42 -6.17 15.36
N SER A 109 -6.65 -7.38 14.86
CA SER A 109 -7.97 -7.95 14.49
C SER A 109 -8.61 -7.23 13.30
N GLY A 110 -8.70 -5.91 13.37
CA GLY A 110 -9.12 -5.02 12.29
C GLY A 110 -8.54 -3.62 12.51
N GLY A 111 -8.33 -2.89 11.41
CA GLY A 111 -7.72 -1.57 11.45
C GLY A 111 -6.91 -1.27 10.21
N GLY A 112 -6.35 -0.07 10.18
CA GLY A 112 -5.44 0.38 9.16
C GLY A 112 -4.68 1.62 9.63
N MET A 113 -3.77 2.08 8.78
CA MET A 113 -2.97 3.27 9.07
C MET A 113 -2.69 4.02 7.77
N LEU A 114 -2.88 5.33 7.80
CA LEU A 114 -2.35 6.24 6.79
C LEU A 114 -1.03 6.81 7.30
N VAL A 115 -0.01 6.83 6.45
CA VAL A 115 1.28 7.47 6.71
C VAL A 115 1.58 8.48 5.60
N SER A 116 2.24 9.58 5.94
CA SER A 116 2.70 10.59 4.99
C SER A 116 3.71 11.50 5.68
N ASP A 117 4.61 12.10 4.90
CA ASP A 117 5.47 13.21 5.32
C ASP A 117 4.74 14.57 5.26
N ASP A 118 3.55 14.62 4.64
CA ASP A 118 2.67 15.79 4.57
C ASP A 118 1.82 15.88 5.85
N GLY A 119 2.28 16.67 6.81
CA GLY A 119 1.61 16.84 8.11
C GLY A 119 0.19 17.41 8.01
N GLU A 120 -0.06 18.31 7.05
CA GLU A 120 -1.40 18.87 6.83
C GLU A 120 -2.37 17.79 6.34
N LEU A 121 -1.92 16.92 5.42
CA LEU A 121 -2.68 15.76 4.97
C LEU A 121 -3.00 14.81 6.13
N VAL A 122 -2.02 14.50 6.98
CA VAL A 122 -2.21 13.61 8.14
C VAL A 122 -3.23 14.18 9.12
N GLU A 123 -3.12 15.46 9.45
CA GLU A 123 -4.05 16.11 10.39
C GLU A 123 -5.46 16.24 9.80
N LYS A 124 -5.59 16.53 8.50
CA LYS A 124 -6.90 16.55 7.83
C LYS A 124 -7.54 15.15 7.80
N ALA A 125 -6.77 14.12 7.48
CA ALA A 125 -7.24 12.73 7.51
C ALA A 125 -7.64 12.31 8.93
N ARG A 126 -6.88 12.70 9.95
CA ARG A 126 -7.22 12.48 11.36
C ARG A 126 -8.54 13.17 11.71
N PHE A 127 -8.69 14.44 11.39
CA PHE A 127 -9.92 15.21 11.62
C PHE A 127 -11.14 14.50 10.99
N TRP A 128 -11.07 14.18 9.70
CA TRP A 128 -12.13 13.42 9.01
C TRP A 128 -12.40 12.06 9.65
N SER A 129 -11.37 11.33 10.12
CA SER A 129 -11.56 10.02 10.78
C SER A 129 -12.30 10.09 12.13
N THR A 130 -12.44 11.30 12.69
CA THR A 130 -13.09 11.60 13.97
C THR A 130 -14.41 12.35 13.82
N GLN A 131 -15.14 12.06 12.74
CA GLN A 131 -16.39 12.71 12.36
C GLN A 131 -16.25 14.22 12.11
N SER A 132 -15.05 14.72 11.78
CA SER A 132 -14.82 16.15 11.51
C SER A 132 -15.29 17.06 12.65
N ARG A 133 -15.08 16.63 13.90
CA ARG A 133 -15.54 17.39 15.07
C ARG A 133 -14.62 18.58 15.33
N GLU A 134 -15.19 19.77 15.31
CA GLU A 134 -14.50 21.01 15.59
C GLU A 134 -14.06 21.14 17.07
N PRO A 135 -13.03 21.95 17.37
CA PRO A 135 -12.48 22.09 18.72
C PRO A 135 -13.32 23.01 19.64
N PHE A 136 -14.65 22.89 19.57
CA PHE A 136 -15.58 23.58 20.48
C PHE A 136 -15.96 22.69 21.68
N PRO A 137 -16.45 23.26 22.80
CA PRO A 137 -16.89 22.48 23.95
C PRO A 137 -18.20 21.70 23.72
N TRP A 138 -18.93 21.98 22.64
CA TRP A 138 -20.10 21.21 22.18
C TRP A 138 -19.78 20.40 20.91
N TYR A 139 -20.74 19.57 20.45
CA TYR A 139 -20.60 18.83 19.19
C TYR A 139 -20.91 19.75 18.01
N GLU A 140 -19.86 20.25 17.38
CA GLU A 140 -19.90 21.11 16.19
C GLU A 140 -19.18 20.42 15.03
N HIS A 141 -19.76 20.53 13.83
CA HIS A 141 -19.29 19.83 12.64
C HIS A 141 -19.53 20.70 11.38
N GLU A 142 -18.47 21.24 10.79
CA GLU A 142 -18.56 22.06 9.58
C GLU A 142 -18.42 21.24 8.27
N GLU A 143 -17.84 20.05 8.36
CA GLU A 143 -17.61 19.14 7.24
C GLU A 143 -18.14 17.73 7.53
N ILE A 144 -18.50 16.99 6.48
CA ILE A 144 -18.84 15.57 6.62
C ILE A 144 -17.55 14.79 6.92
N GLY A 145 -17.57 14.01 8.00
CA GLY A 145 -16.49 13.09 8.38
C GLY A 145 -16.94 11.64 8.47
N TYR A 146 -16.04 10.81 8.99
CA TYR A 146 -16.19 9.37 9.15
C TYR A 146 -15.88 8.95 10.58
N ASN A 147 -16.32 7.76 10.98
CA ASN A 147 -15.88 7.12 12.22
C ASN A 147 -14.89 6.00 11.92
N TYR A 148 -13.64 6.37 11.64
CA TYR A 148 -12.56 5.46 11.22
C TYR A 148 -11.43 5.35 12.26
N ARG A 149 -11.67 5.80 13.49
CA ARG A 149 -10.69 5.68 14.58
C ARG A 149 -10.35 4.23 14.88
N LEU A 150 -9.06 3.96 15.08
CA LEU A 150 -8.60 2.72 15.66
C LEU A 150 -8.86 2.74 17.18
N SER A 151 -9.49 1.68 17.70
CA SER A 151 -9.70 1.51 19.14
C SER A 151 -8.36 1.41 19.89
N ASN A 152 -8.29 1.96 21.11
CA ASN A 152 -7.11 1.89 21.97
C ASN A 152 -6.72 0.44 22.33
N ILE A 153 -7.70 -0.47 22.47
CA ILE A 153 -7.45 -1.90 22.69
C ILE A 153 -6.75 -2.51 21.48
N LEU A 154 -7.23 -2.19 20.28
CA LEU A 154 -6.65 -2.70 19.02
C LEU A 154 -5.27 -2.08 18.78
N ALA A 155 -5.07 -0.81 19.13
CA ALA A 155 -3.77 -0.14 19.08
C ALA A 155 -2.76 -0.78 20.05
N ALA A 156 -3.18 -1.17 21.26
CA ALA A 156 -2.33 -1.87 22.22
C ALA A 156 -1.87 -3.25 21.68
N LEU A 157 -2.78 -4.00 21.06
CA LEU A 157 -2.43 -5.24 20.35
C LEU A 157 -1.44 -4.98 19.21
N GLY A 158 -1.68 -3.95 18.40
CA GLY A 158 -0.79 -3.55 17.31
C GLY A 158 0.60 -3.19 17.78
N ARG A 159 0.73 -2.47 18.90
CA ARG A 159 2.02 -2.15 19.53
C ARG A 159 2.79 -3.41 19.92
N ALA A 160 2.12 -4.41 20.50
CA ALA A 160 2.74 -5.68 20.86
C ALA A 160 3.18 -6.49 19.62
N GLN A 161 2.38 -6.48 18.56
CA GLN A 161 2.73 -7.13 17.29
C GLN A 161 3.88 -6.41 16.57
N LEU A 162 3.91 -5.07 16.57
CA LEU A 162 4.96 -4.27 15.94
C LEU A 162 6.34 -4.53 16.54
N ALA A 163 6.43 -4.71 17.85
CA ALA A 163 7.69 -5.11 18.49
C ALA A 163 8.23 -6.45 17.99
N ARG A 164 7.36 -7.33 17.48
CA ARG A 164 7.70 -8.68 16.98
C ARG A 164 7.77 -8.77 15.46
N LEU A 165 7.46 -7.70 14.75
CA LEU A 165 7.39 -7.70 13.28
C LEU A 165 8.68 -8.24 12.63
N PRO A 166 9.91 -7.88 13.06
CA PRO A 166 11.12 -8.45 12.48
C PRO A 166 11.21 -9.98 12.61
N GLU A 167 10.85 -10.53 13.77
CA GLU A 167 10.81 -11.99 14.03
C GLU A 167 9.78 -12.67 13.13
N MET A 168 8.60 -12.07 12.97
CA MET A 168 7.51 -12.59 12.14
C MET A 168 7.88 -12.63 10.66
N ILE A 169 8.55 -11.59 10.16
CA ILE A 169 9.06 -11.53 8.78
C ILE A 169 10.12 -12.61 8.57
N GLU A 170 11.08 -12.73 9.48
CA GLU A 170 12.13 -13.73 9.34
C GLU A 170 11.57 -15.16 9.36
N ARG A 171 10.58 -15.44 10.21
CA ARG A 171 9.91 -16.74 10.20
C ARG A 171 9.26 -17.06 8.85
N ARG A 172 8.64 -16.07 8.19
CA ARG A 172 8.05 -16.26 6.86
C ARG A 172 9.11 -16.44 5.78
N ARG A 173 10.24 -15.73 5.86
CA ARG A 173 11.38 -15.91 4.97
C ARG A 173 11.98 -17.31 5.08
N GLN A 174 12.08 -17.86 6.30
CA GLN A 174 12.49 -19.26 6.51
C GLN A 174 11.55 -20.23 5.80
N ILE A 175 10.23 -20.05 5.95
CA ILE A 175 9.22 -20.89 5.27
C ILE A 175 9.35 -20.79 3.75
N ARG A 176 9.55 -19.58 3.21
CA ARG A 176 9.77 -19.38 1.77
C ARG A 176 11.04 -20.08 1.26
N ARG A 177 12.13 -20.05 2.04
CA ARG A 177 13.36 -20.80 1.72
C ARG A 177 13.11 -22.31 1.69
N MET A 178 12.36 -22.85 2.65
CA MET A 178 11.95 -24.27 2.63
C MET A 178 11.18 -24.63 1.36
N TYR A 179 10.19 -23.80 0.96
CA TYR A 179 9.48 -24.02 -0.30
C TYR A 179 10.41 -23.94 -1.52
N THR A 180 11.35 -23.00 -1.52
CA THR A 180 12.32 -22.84 -2.61
C THR A 180 13.18 -24.09 -2.77
N GLU A 181 13.67 -24.65 -1.67
CA GLU A 181 14.45 -25.89 -1.66
C GLU A 181 13.60 -27.11 -2.07
N MET A 182 12.38 -27.22 -1.56
CA MET A 182 11.50 -28.36 -1.86
C MET A 182 11.00 -28.39 -3.31
N LEU A 183 10.88 -27.22 -3.94
CA LEU A 183 10.32 -27.08 -5.29
C LEU A 183 11.40 -26.94 -6.38
N SER A 184 12.69 -26.79 -6.03
CA SER A 184 13.76 -26.47 -7.00
C SER A 184 13.97 -27.53 -8.10
N GLY A 185 13.49 -28.76 -7.90
CA GLY A 185 13.58 -29.84 -8.87
C GLY A 185 12.36 -30.00 -9.79
N LEU A 186 11.32 -29.18 -9.62
CA LEU A 186 10.10 -29.26 -10.42
C LEU A 186 10.22 -28.37 -11.65
N GLU A 187 10.18 -28.98 -12.83
CA GLU A 187 10.20 -28.26 -14.10
C GLU A 187 8.97 -27.34 -14.22
N GLY A 188 9.22 -26.07 -14.58
CA GLY A 188 8.16 -25.07 -14.74
C GLY A 188 7.59 -24.52 -13.44
N VAL A 189 8.22 -24.77 -12.27
CA VAL A 189 7.81 -24.18 -10.99
C VAL A 189 8.95 -23.35 -10.43
N VAL A 190 8.73 -22.05 -10.28
CA VAL A 190 9.69 -21.11 -9.71
C VAL A 190 9.05 -20.39 -8.54
N VAL A 191 9.63 -20.51 -7.34
CA VAL A 191 9.25 -19.65 -6.22
C VAL A 191 9.60 -18.21 -6.59
N THR A 192 8.59 -17.34 -6.61
CA THR A 192 8.74 -15.97 -7.05
C THR A 192 9.82 -15.28 -6.21
N PRO A 193 10.86 -14.66 -6.80
CA PRO A 193 11.91 -13.96 -6.07
C PRO A 193 11.45 -12.57 -5.61
N ASP A 194 12.25 -11.91 -4.79
CA ASP A 194 12.05 -10.48 -4.51
C ASP A 194 12.38 -9.65 -5.77
N PRO A 195 11.70 -8.51 -5.99
CA PRO A 195 11.99 -7.68 -7.14
C PRO A 195 13.40 -7.05 -7.03
N PRO A 196 14.06 -6.70 -8.14
CA PRO A 196 15.45 -6.20 -8.11
C PRO A 196 15.68 -4.93 -7.27
N TRP A 197 14.64 -4.12 -7.08
CA TRP A 197 14.68 -2.84 -6.36
C TRP A 197 14.30 -2.94 -4.88
N GLY A 198 14.01 -4.12 -4.34
CA GLY A 198 13.48 -4.18 -2.97
C GLY A 198 13.38 -5.56 -2.38
N THR A 199 13.23 -5.61 -1.06
CA THR A 199 13.04 -6.86 -0.34
C THR A 199 11.59 -6.98 0.13
N GLY A 200 10.95 -8.11 -0.15
CA GLY A 200 9.60 -8.38 0.30
C GLY A 200 9.52 -8.75 1.78
N ASN A 201 8.33 -8.66 2.37
CA ASN A 201 8.07 -9.13 3.74
C ASN A 201 7.69 -10.63 3.80
N SER A 202 7.63 -11.31 2.64
CA SER A 202 7.20 -12.70 2.49
C SER A 202 5.82 -12.98 3.09
N TRP A 203 4.88 -12.03 2.98
CA TRP A 203 3.51 -12.22 3.50
C TRP A 203 2.89 -13.52 3.00
N LEU A 204 3.06 -13.81 1.71
CA LEU A 204 2.75 -15.08 1.07
C LEU A 204 3.97 -15.62 0.31
N THR A 205 4.05 -16.95 0.17
CA THR A 205 5.00 -17.61 -0.73
C THR A 205 4.24 -17.95 -2.01
N THR A 206 4.72 -17.43 -3.14
CA THR A 206 4.10 -17.64 -4.45
C THR A 206 5.03 -18.39 -5.39
N VAL A 207 4.42 -19.02 -6.38
CA VAL A 207 5.10 -19.78 -7.43
C VAL A 207 4.55 -19.37 -8.79
N THR A 208 5.40 -19.41 -9.81
CA THR A 208 5.04 -19.29 -11.24
C THR A 208 5.42 -20.56 -11.97
#